data_AF-A0A354FEX5-F1
#
_entry.id   AF-A0A354FEX5-F1
#
_cell.length_a   1.000
_cell.length_b   1.000
_cell.length_c   1.000
_cell.angle_alpha   90.00
_cell.angle_beta   90.00
_cell.angle_gamma   90.00
#
_symmetry.space_group_name_H-M   'P 1'
#
loop_
_entity.id
_entity.type
_entity.pdbx_description
1 polymer ?
#
loop_
_entity_poly.entity_id
_entity_poly.type
_entity_poly.pdbx_seq_one_letter_code
_entity_poly.pdbx_strand_id
1 'polypeptide(L)'
;ASAILKPLKKVDGQWQEIDLEAAMREISQKMLSIKEKYGIKSIGVWKGESIDSTQGDLCRRFALAFGTPSIFSHDTLCAVSKHAAVKSVIGSYPTSDFQDAKCIVIWGSNPLTSHFPLYNKIREARKCGAKVILIDPRKNSFAKFADMYFPIKPATDGSLALGIINIIIENKWYDQAFVKEHTVGFEELAQYARKFNPRYVAEETGISQDDIYKISKTIAESAPHATYRVGVGPEHHDNGFNNIRAIACIGALCGCTDRSGGDMLEEMPALNSLLADVQGKME
;
A
#
# COMPACT_ATOMS: atom_id res chain seq x y z
N ALA A 1 1.45 16.87 -26.85
CA ALA A 1 2.48 15.98 -27.43
C ALA A 1 1.86 15.22 -28.59
N SER A 2 2.51 15.15 -29.74
CA SER A 2 2.08 14.33 -30.87
C SER A 2 2.29 12.84 -30.55
N ALA A 3 1.30 12.01 -30.87
CA ALA A 3 1.40 10.57 -30.68
C ALA A 3 2.56 9.96 -31.51
N ILE A 4 3.19 8.90 -30.99
CA ILE A 4 4.18 8.12 -31.74
C ILE A 4 3.43 7.15 -32.65
N LEU A 5 3.51 7.37 -33.96
CA LEU A 5 2.76 6.59 -34.97
C LEU A 5 3.59 5.49 -35.63
N LYS A 6 4.92 5.59 -35.54
CA LYS A 6 5.87 4.66 -36.16
C LYS A 6 7.05 4.40 -35.23
N PRO A 7 7.74 3.26 -35.35
CA PRO A 7 9.00 3.03 -34.65
C PRO A 7 10.06 4.05 -35.05
N LEU A 8 10.84 4.51 -34.07
CA LEU A 8 11.89 5.49 -34.27
C LEU A 8 13.21 4.95 -33.72
N LYS A 9 14.31 5.20 -34.44
CA LYS A 9 15.68 4.89 -34.03
C LYS A 9 16.47 6.18 -33.90
N LYS A 10 17.28 6.30 -32.84
CA LYS A 10 18.17 7.45 -32.65
C LYS A 10 19.51 7.16 -33.33
N VAL A 11 19.86 7.97 -34.34
CA VAL A 11 21.11 7.91 -35.10
C VAL A 11 21.74 9.30 -35.06
N ASP A 12 22.99 9.40 -34.61
CA ASP A 12 23.73 10.67 -34.50
C ASP A 12 22.97 11.77 -33.77
N GLY A 13 22.26 11.38 -32.70
CA GLY A 13 21.47 12.29 -31.88
C GLY A 13 20.07 12.61 -32.42
N GLN A 14 19.75 12.22 -33.66
CA GLN A 14 18.47 12.50 -34.32
C GLN A 14 17.56 11.27 -34.40
N TRP A 15 16.25 11.47 -34.29
CA TRP A 15 15.27 10.39 -34.46
C TRP A 15 14.92 10.20 -35.93
N GLN A 16 14.99 8.96 -36.39
CA GLN A 16 14.65 8.55 -37.76
C GLN A 16 13.63 7.42 -37.71
N GLU A 17 12.67 7.43 -38.65
CA GLU A 17 11.71 6.33 -38.80
C GLU A 17 12.44 5.03 -39.18
N ILE A 18 11.94 3.91 -38.65
CA ILE A 18 12.43 2.57 -38.98
C ILE A 18 11.22 1.64 -39.14
N ASP A 19 11.33 0.68 -40.04
CA ASP A 19 10.34 -0.39 -40.19
C ASP A 19 10.23 -1.23 -38.91
N LEU A 20 9.03 -1.73 -38.61
CA LEU A 20 8.76 -2.47 -37.38
C LEU A 20 9.55 -3.77 -37.30
N GLU A 21 9.61 -4.55 -38.38
CA GLU A 21 10.34 -5.81 -38.41
C GLU A 21 11.85 -5.58 -38.27
N ALA A 22 12.35 -4.52 -38.91
CA ALA A 22 13.74 -4.10 -38.76
C ALA A 22 14.05 -3.67 -37.30
N ALA A 23 13.17 -2.89 -36.68
CA ALA A 23 13.33 -2.46 -35.29
C ALA A 23 13.35 -3.67 -34.33
N MET A 24 12.39 -4.59 -34.45
CA MET A 24 12.30 -5.77 -33.59
C MET A 24 13.52 -6.70 -33.75
N ARG A 25 14.00 -6.88 -34.98
CA ARG A 25 15.23 -7.64 -35.27
C ARG A 25 16.46 -6.99 -34.63
N GLU A 26 16.63 -5.68 -34.78
CA GLU A 26 17.76 -4.97 -34.17
C GLU A 26 17.73 -5.03 -32.63
N ILE A 27 16.54 -4.85 -32.03
CA ILE A 27 16.36 -4.92 -30.57
C ILE A 27 16.70 -6.31 -30.06
N SER A 28 16.12 -7.36 -30.65
CA SER A 28 16.36 -8.76 -30.25
C SER A 28 17.84 -9.14 -30.36
N GLN A 29 18.51 -8.81 -31.47
CA GLN A 29 19.94 -9.08 -31.65
C GLN A 29 20.80 -8.36 -30.60
N LYS A 30 20.50 -7.09 -30.30
CA LYS A 30 21.21 -6.33 -29.26
C LYS A 30 20.98 -6.92 -27.88
N MET A 31 19.75 -7.31 -27.53
CA MET A 31 19.44 -7.95 -26.27
C MET A 31 20.20 -9.26 -26.09
N LEU A 32 20.28 -10.09 -27.13
CA LEU A 32 21.05 -11.35 -27.13
C LEU A 32 22.55 -11.09 -26.97
N SER A 33 23.10 -10.12 -27.72
CA SER A 33 24.51 -9.75 -27.61
C SER A 33 24.89 -9.21 -26.23
N ILE A 34 24.03 -8.39 -25.61
CA ILE A 34 24.22 -7.88 -24.25
C ILE A 34 24.17 -9.03 -23.24
N LYS A 35 23.20 -9.96 -23.40
CA LYS A 35 23.09 -11.17 -22.56
C LYS A 35 24.33 -12.04 -22.66
N GLU A 36 24.87 -12.26 -23.86
CA GLU A 36 26.09 -13.06 -24.08
C GLU A 36 27.32 -12.39 -23.45
N LYS A 37 27.47 -11.08 -23.64
CA LYS A 37 28.65 -10.34 -23.19
C LYS A 37 28.68 -10.05 -21.69
N TYR A 38 27.52 -9.75 -21.08
CA TYR A 38 27.43 -9.25 -19.70
C TYR A 38 26.55 -10.11 -18.79
N GLY A 39 25.98 -11.20 -19.30
CA GLY A 39 25.08 -12.08 -18.55
C GLY A 39 23.65 -11.55 -18.45
N ILE A 40 22.72 -12.42 -18.05
CA ILE A 40 21.28 -12.13 -18.09
C ILE A 40 20.81 -11.00 -17.16
N LYS A 41 21.55 -10.74 -16.07
CA LYS A 41 21.26 -9.64 -15.13
C LYS A 41 21.55 -8.23 -15.70
N SER A 42 22.13 -8.14 -16.88
CA SER A 42 22.38 -6.87 -17.58
C SER A 42 21.15 -6.30 -18.30
N ILE A 43 20.07 -7.08 -18.40
CA ILE A 43 18.82 -6.68 -19.04
C ILE A 43 17.73 -6.52 -17.98
N GLY A 44 17.18 -5.31 -17.85
CA GLY A 44 16.00 -5.04 -17.04
C GLY A 44 14.75 -4.83 -17.90
N VAL A 45 13.60 -5.30 -17.42
CA VAL A 45 12.29 -5.01 -18.02
C VAL A 45 11.55 -4.04 -17.11
N TRP A 46 11.31 -2.82 -17.61
CA TRP A 46 10.49 -1.83 -16.92
C TRP A 46 9.14 -1.69 -17.60
N LYS A 47 8.08 -1.86 -16.82
CA LYS A 47 6.70 -1.71 -17.27
C LYS A 47 6.10 -0.44 -16.67
N GLY A 48 5.54 0.42 -17.53
CA GLY A 48 4.78 1.60 -17.10
C GLY A 48 3.48 1.26 -16.38
N GLU A 49 2.63 2.26 -16.15
CA GLU A 49 1.25 2.02 -15.75
C GLU A 49 0.52 1.41 -16.93
N SER A 50 0.02 0.18 -16.76
CA SER A 50 -0.65 -0.50 -17.87
C SER A 50 -2.08 0.01 -18.02
N ILE A 51 -2.54 0.01 -19.27
CA ILE A 51 -3.94 0.33 -19.58
C ILE A 51 -4.87 -0.82 -19.11
N ASP A 52 -4.33 -2.04 -18.96
CA ASP A 52 -5.03 -3.22 -18.45
C ASP A 52 -4.11 -4.16 -17.63
N SER A 53 -4.67 -5.21 -17.01
CA SER A 53 -3.86 -6.21 -16.29
C SER A 53 -2.99 -7.07 -17.23
N THR A 54 -3.41 -7.24 -18.50
CA THR A 54 -2.79 -8.16 -19.46
C THR A 54 -1.35 -7.78 -19.82
N GLN A 55 -1.06 -6.48 -19.94
CA GLN A 55 0.30 -6.02 -20.22
C GLN A 55 1.29 -6.37 -19.10
N GLY A 56 0.84 -6.35 -17.84
CA GLY A 56 1.66 -6.75 -16.70
C GLY A 56 2.09 -8.21 -16.79
N ASP A 57 1.15 -9.09 -17.11
CA ASP A 57 1.39 -10.52 -17.26
C ASP A 57 2.27 -10.82 -18.47
N LEU A 58 2.06 -10.13 -19.61
CA LEU A 58 2.90 -10.27 -20.78
C LEU A 58 4.36 -9.84 -20.51
N CYS A 59 4.57 -8.72 -19.82
CA CYS A 59 5.92 -8.29 -19.44
C CYS A 59 6.60 -9.31 -18.52
N ARG A 60 5.87 -9.87 -17.55
CA ARG A 60 6.39 -10.92 -16.65
C ARG A 60 6.71 -12.19 -17.42
N ARG A 61 5.82 -12.66 -18.29
CA ARG A 61 6.05 -13.85 -19.13
C ARG A 61 7.25 -13.66 -20.05
N PHE A 62 7.39 -12.49 -20.67
CA PHE A 62 8.56 -12.16 -21.48
C PHE A 62 9.85 -12.22 -20.66
N ALA A 63 9.88 -11.57 -19.49
CA ALA A 63 11.05 -11.56 -18.63
C ALA A 63 11.44 -12.97 -18.17
N LEU A 64 10.47 -13.79 -17.76
CA LEU A 64 10.67 -15.19 -17.39
C LEU A 64 11.19 -16.03 -18.56
N ALA A 65 10.57 -15.92 -19.75
CA ALA A 65 10.99 -16.64 -20.94
C ALA A 65 12.40 -16.22 -21.42
N PHE A 66 12.74 -14.94 -21.29
CA PHE A 66 14.06 -14.43 -21.62
C PHE A 66 15.13 -14.82 -20.56
N GLY A 67 14.67 -15.07 -19.32
CA GLY A 67 15.45 -15.49 -18.17
C GLY A 67 15.92 -14.35 -17.26
N THR A 68 15.43 -13.12 -17.45
CA THR A 68 15.85 -11.99 -16.60
C THR A 68 15.06 -11.93 -15.28
N PRO A 69 15.76 -11.87 -14.12
CA PRO A 69 15.12 -11.65 -12.84
C PRO A 69 14.78 -10.17 -12.59
N SER A 70 15.25 -9.27 -13.45
CA SER A 70 15.18 -7.83 -13.25
C SER A 70 13.90 -7.26 -13.86
N ILE A 71 12.81 -7.34 -13.10
CA ILE A 71 11.49 -6.81 -13.49
C ILE A 71 11.11 -5.68 -12.54
N PHE A 72 10.78 -4.53 -13.09
CA PHE A 72 10.37 -3.35 -12.34
C PHE A 72 9.11 -2.75 -12.96
N SER A 73 8.32 -2.05 -12.15
CA SER A 73 7.20 -1.25 -12.64
C SER A 73 7.08 0.05 -11.86
N HIS A 74 6.15 0.91 -12.25
CA HIS A 74 5.76 2.05 -11.42
C HIS A 74 5.35 1.62 -9.99
N ASP A 75 4.73 0.44 -9.84
CA ASP A 75 4.35 -0.14 -8.54
C ASP A 75 5.53 -0.34 -7.60
N THR A 76 6.73 -0.60 -8.13
CA THR A 76 7.96 -0.75 -7.33
C THR A 76 8.21 0.50 -6.49
N LEU A 77 7.78 1.67 -6.96
CA LEU A 77 7.88 2.92 -6.22
C LEU A 77 6.64 3.21 -5.38
N CYS A 78 5.42 2.92 -5.86
CA CYS A 78 4.19 3.46 -5.26
C CYS A 78 3.27 2.44 -4.56
N ALA A 79 3.56 1.14 -4.61
CA ALA A 79 2.62 0.15 -4.11
C ALA A 79 3.26 -1.09 -3.48
N VAL A 80 4.37 -1.60 -4.02
CA VAL A 80 4.92 -2.91 -3.64
C VAL A 80 5.28 -2.95 -2.15
N SER A 81 5.92 -1.91 -1.63
CA SER A 81 6.33 -1.83 -0.21
C SER A 81 5.12 -1.89 0.71
N LYS A 82 4.12 -1.02 0.48
CA LYS A 82 2.87 -1.03 1.25
C LYS A 82 2.12 -2.36 1.16
N HIS A 83 1.99 -2.94 -0.03
CA HIS A 83 1.29 -4.22 -0.18
C HIS A 83 2.00 -5.35 0.56
N ALA A 84 3.32 -5.42 0.46
CA ALA A 84 4.12 -6.41 1.19
C ALA A 84 4.02 -6.19 2.71
N ALA A 85 4.03 -4.95 3.19
CA ALA A 85 3.89 -4.61 4.60
C ALA A 85 2.53 -5.08 5.15
N VAL A 86 1.42 -4.71 4.50
CA VAL A 86 0.08 -5.13 4.95
C VAL A 86 -0.07 -6.65 4.90
N LYS A 87 0.37 -7.29 3.81
CA LYS A 87 0.33 -8.77 3.68
C LYS A 87 1.16 -9.47 4.76
N SER A 88 2.27 -8.88 5.22
CA SER A 88 3.06 -9.44 6.31
C SER A 88 2.36 -9.41 7.67
N VAL A 89 1.28 -8.63 7.82
CA VAL A 89 0.50 -8.51 9.05
C VAL A 89 -0.81 -9.30 8.98
N ILE A 90 -1.57 -9.14 7.89
CA ILE A 90 -2.92 -9.73 7.76
C ILE A 90 -3.06 -10.75 6.62
N GLY A 91 -1.97 -11.15 5.98
CA GLY A 91 -1.96 -12.21 4.95
C GLY A 91 -2.41 -11.79 3.54
N SER A 92 -3.28 -10.79 3.42
CA SER A 92 -3.72 -10.23 2.13
C SER A 92 -3.70 -8.70 2.13
N TYR A 93 -3.90 -8.09 0.95
CA TYR A 93 -4.16 -6.65 0.87
C TYR A 93 -5.67 -6.45 0.84
N PRO A 94 -6.27 -5.79 1.84
CA PRO A 94 -7.71 -5.81 2.02
C PRO A 94 -8.41 -4.78 1.15
N THR A 95 -9.69 -5.00 0.94
CA THR A 95 -10.63 -4.01 0.39
C THR A 95 -11.52 -3.49 1.51
N SER A 96 -11.48 -2.19 1.75
CA SER A 96 -12.28 -1.55 2.78
C SER A 96 -13.78 -1.59 2.44
N ASP A 97 -14.58 -2.12 3.36
CA ASP A 97 -16.04 -2.09 3.27
C ASP A 97 -16.58 -0.76 3.82
N PHE A 98 -16.74 0.21 2.92
CA PHE A 98 -17.25 1.53 3.29
C PHE A 98 -18.76 1.56 3.56
N GLN A 99 -19.51 0.53 3.17
CA GLN A 99 -20.98 0.57 3.28
C GLN A 99 -21.41 0.51 4.76
N ASP A 100 -20.77 -0.38 5.52
CA ASP A 100 -21.09 -0.61 6.94
C ASP A 100 -20.07 0.05 7.89
N ALA A 101 -19.11 0.81 7.36
CA ALA A 101 -18.08 1.47 8.16
C ALA A 101 -18.65 2.52 9.11
N LYS A 102 -18.19 2.51 10.37
CA LYS A 102 -18.47 3.56 11.37
C LYS A 102 -17.31 4.54 11.51
N CYS A 103 -16.10 4.11 11.15
CA CYS A 103 -14.91 4.96 11.10
C CYS A 103 -14.09 4.66 9.84
N ILE A 104 -13.61 5.71 9.19
CA ILE A 104 -12.74 5.63 8.03
C ILE A 104 -11.48 6.41 8.33
N VAL A 105 -10.36 5.71 8.45
CA VAL A 105 -9.04 6.32 8.68
C VAL A 105 -8.33 6.49 7.35
N ILE A 106 -8.18 7.73 6.91
CA ILE A 106 -7.41 8.11 5.73
C ILE A 106 -6.03 8.58 6.18
N TRP A 107 -4.99 7.86 5.78
CA TRP A 107 -3.61 8.13 6.21
C TRP A 107 -2.71 8.47 5.02
N GLY A 108 -2.20 9.71 4.97
CA GLY A 108 -1.27 10.19 3.94
C GLY A 108 -1.85 10.09 2.51
N SER A 109 -3.13 10.40 2.33
CA SER A 109 -3.86 10.26 1.07
C SER A 109 -4.80 11.44 0.81
N ASN A 110 -5.06 11.74 -0.47
CA ASN A 110 -6.01 12.74 -0.93
C ASN A 110 -6.99 12.14 -1.96
N PRO A 111 -7.96 11.32 -1.52
CA PRO A 111 -8.88 10.62 -2.42
C PRO A 111 -9.63 11.53 -3.39
N LEU A 112 -9.91 12.78 -3.00
CA LEU A 112 -10.60 13.74 -3.87
C LEU A 112 -9.84 14.00 -5.17
N THR A 113 -8.51 14.11 -5.09
CA THR A 113 -7.65 14.40 -6.24
C THR A 113 -7.09 13.14 -6.89
N SER A 114 -6.68 12.17 -6.08
CA SER A 114 -5.95 10.99 -6.59
C SER A 114 -6.84 9.79 -6.90
N HIS A 115 -8.06 9.71 -6.36
CA HIS A 115 -8.92 8.54 -6.53
C HIS A 115 -10.41 8.90 -6.35
N PHE A 116 -10.97 9.64 -7.30
CA PHE A 116 -12.33 10.17 -7.19
C PHE A 116 -13.44 9.12 -6.92
N PRO A 117 -13.42 7.91 -7.54
CA PRO A 117 -14.32 6.83 -7.15
C PRO A 117 -14.26 6.44 -5.67
N LEU A 118 -13.07 6.35 -5.09
CA LEU A 118 -12.87 6.10 -3.66
C LEU A 118 -13.45 7.25 -2.81
N TYR A 119 -13.21 8.51 -3.21
CA TYR A 119 -13.83 9.66 -2.56
C TYR A 119 -15.36 9.55 -2.53
N ASN A 120 -16.00 9.15 -3.64
CA ASN A 120 -17.45 8.97 -3.66
C ASN A 120 -17.93 7.92 -2.65
N LYS A 121 -17.23 6.78 -2.53
CA LYS A 121 -17.56 5.76 -1.52
C LYS A 121 -17.45 6.31 -0.10
N ILE A 122 -16.36 6.99 0.22
CA ILE A 122 -16.15 7.61 1.54
C ILE A 122 -17.22 8.67 1.83
N ARG A 123 -17.58 9.48 0.83
CA ARG A 123 -18.62 10.51 0.96
C ARG A 123 -19.98 9.89 1.30
N GLU A 124 -20.37 8.81 0.64
CA GLU A 124 -21.65 8.14 0.94
C GLU A 124 -21.63 7.48 2.32
N ALA A 125 -20.54 6.79 2.70
CA ALA A 125 -20.36 6.25 4.04
C ALA A 125 -20.51 7.31 5.14
N ARG A 126 -19.91 8.49 4.92
CA ARG A 126 -20.02 9.63 5.82
C ARG A 126 -21.46 10.14 5.94
N LYS A 127 -22.24 10.16 4.85
CA LYS A 127 -23.69 10.50 4.93
C LYS A 127 -24.48 9.50 5.74
N CYS A 128 -24.05 8.24 5.76
CA CYS A 128 -24.62 7.19 6.60
C CYS A 128 -24.12 7.22 8.06
N GLY A 129 -23.29 8.20 8.44
CA GLY A 129 -22.84 8.42 9.81
C GLY A 129 -21.41 7.97 10.11
N ALA A 130 -20.66 7.47 9.12
CA ALA A 130 -19.26 7.13 9.32
C ALA A 130 -18.43 8.37 9.65
N LYS A 131 -17.60 8.31 10.70
CA LYS A 131 -16.63 9.36 11.01
C LYS A 131 -15.41 9.22 10.10
N VAL A 132 -14.94 10.31 9.50
CA VAL A 132 -13.75 10.33 8.65
C VAL A 132 -12.59 11.01 9.38
N ILE A 133 -11.54 10.25 9.65
CA ILE A 133 -10.28 10.74 10.22
C ILE A 133 -9.27 10.91 9.07
N LEU A 134 -8.67 12.10 8.96
CA LEU A 134 -7.56 12.37 8.04
C LEU A 134 -6.28 12.63 8.84
N ILE A 135 -5.26 11.82 8.60
CA ILE A 135 -3.89 12.02 9.10
C ILE A 135 -3.03 12.37 7.89
N ASP A 136 -2.62 13.62 7.75
CA ASP A 136 -1.80 14.10 6.63
C ASP A 136 -1.01 15.36 7.04
N PRO A 137 0.30 15.45 6.72
CA PRO A 137 1.09 16.65 7.04
C PRO A 137 0.55 17.93 6.39
N ARG A 138 -0.17 17.80 5.28
CA ARG A 138 -0.78 18.92 4.56
C ARG A 138 -2.27 18.93 4.78
N LYS A 139 -2.82 20.13 4.96
CA LYS A 139 -4.27 20.35 4.86
C LYS A 139 -4.69 20.30 3.39
N ASN A 140 -4.68 19.08 2.83
CA ASN A 140 -4.94 18.83 1.42
C ASN A 140 -6.42 19.09 1.07
N SER A 141 -6.79 18.98 -0.21
CA SER A 141 -8.14 19.30 -0.68
C SER A 141 -9.24 18.39 -0.11
N PHE A 142 -8.89 17.20 0.39
CA PHE A 142 -9.82 16.28 1.05
C PHE A 142 -10.10 16.66 2.51
N ALA A 143 -9.22 17.44 3.17
CA ALA A 143 -9.37 17.81 4.58
C ALA A 143 -10.69 18.51 4.93
N LYS A 144 -11.31 19.22 3.96
CA LYS A 144 -12.62 19.86 4.14
C LYS A 144 -13.80 18.87 4.25
N PHE A 145 -13.56 17.60 3.93
CA PHE A 145 -14.55 16.52 4.00
C PHE A 145 -14.30 15.55 5.16
N ALA A 146 -13.15 15.68 5.84
CA ALA A 146 -12.85 14.91 7.03
C ALA A 146 -13.55 15.55 8.24
N ASP A 147 -14.04 14.71 9.16
CA ASP A 147 -14.61 15.17 10.43
C ASP A 147 -13.51 15.52 11.43
N MET A 148 -12.35 14.85 11.30
CA MET A 148 -11.18 15.04 12.14
C MET A 148 -9.94 15.11 11.24
N TYR A 149 -9.11 16.13 11.44
CA TYR A 149 -7.86 16.32 10.70
C TYR A 149 -6.70 16.49 11.66
N PHE A 150 -5.65 15.68 11.50
CA PHE A 150 -4.47 15.69 12.34
C PHE A 150 -3.21 15.94 11.47
N PRO A 151 -2.57 17.12 11.60
CA PRO A 151 -1.37 17.48 10.86
C PRO A 151 -0.14 16.79 11.46
N ILE A 152 0.10 15.54 11.05
CA ILE A 152 1.29 14.80 11.48
C ILE A 152 2.56 15.42 10.90
N LYS A 153 3.65 15.47 11.65
CA LYS A 153 4.98 15.76 11.12
C LYS A 153 5.38 14.70 10.07
N PRO A 154 5.99 15.07 8.93
CA PRO A 154 6.41 14.08 7.93
C PRO A 154 7.35 13.02 8.51
N ALA A 155 7.20 11.78 8.04
CA ALA A 155 7.99 10.60 8.43
C ALA A 155 7.86 10.13 9.89
N THR A 156 6.89 10.64 10.67
CA THR A 156 6.64 10.19 12.05
C THR A 156 5.44 9.25 12.19
N ASP A 157 4.96 8.68 11.08
CA ASP A 157 3.76 7.84 11.01
C ASP A 157 3.83 6.61 11.92
N GLY A 158 4.99 5.93 11.95
CA GLY A 158 5.21 4.77 12.81
C GLY A 158 5.09 5.12 14.29
N SER A 159 5.60 6.28 14.72
CA SER A 159 5.47 6.75 16.10
C SER A 159 4.01 7.00 16.48
N LEU A 160 3.22 7.62 15.60
CA LEU A 160 1.79 7.82 15.82
C LEU A 160 1.05 6.48 15.91
N ALA A 161 1.28 5.57 14.96
CA ALA A 161 0.62 4.27 14.92
C ALA A 161 0.93 3.45 16.18
N LEU A 162 2.19 3.41 16.63
CA LEU A 162 2.59 2.72 17.86
C LEU A 162 2.03 3.39 19.12
N GLY A 163 1.90 4.71 19.13
CA GLY A 163 1.21 5.45 20.20
C GLY A 163 -0.27 5.09 20.29
N ILE A 164 -0.95 5.00 19.14
CA ILE A 164 -2.34 4.56 19.06
C ILE A 164 -2.49 3.13 19.61
N ILE A 165 -1.61 2.22 19.17
CA ILE A 165 -1.55 0.84 19.66
C ILE A 165 -1.35 0.80 21.18
N ASN A 166 -0.41 1.58 21.72
CA ASN A 166 -0.15 1.60 23.15
C ASN A 166 -1.40 1.98 23.95
N ILE A 167 -2.10 3.06 23.53
CA ILE A 167 -3.33 3.51 24.18
C ILE A 167 -4.43 2.44 24.11
N ILE A 168 -4.63 1.83 22.95
CA ILE A 168 -5.63 0.76 22.76
C ILE A 168 -5.34 -0.43 23.69
N ILE A 169 -4.08 -0.84 23.81
CA ILE A 169 -3.66 -1.96 24.67
C ILE A 169 -3.81 -1.60 26.16
N GLU A 170 -3.30 -0.45 26.60
CA GLU A 170 -3.37 0.00 28.00
C GLU A 170 -4.81 0.10 28.50
N ASN A 171 -5.73 0.56 27.63
CA ASN A 171 -7.14 0.67 27.95
C ASN A 171 -7.94 -0.62 27.71
N LYS A 172 -7.30 -1.70 27.23
CA LYS A 172 -7.93 -2.98 26.87
C LYS A 172 -9.09 -2.82 25.86
N TRP A 173 -8.93 -1.92 24.91
CA TRP A 173 -9.92 -1.63 23.85
C TRP A 173 -9.78 -2.51 22.61
N TYR A 174 -8.77 -3.36 22.56
CA TYR A 174 -8.58 -4.33 21.48
C TYR A 174 -9.54 -5.52 21.65
N ASP A 175 -9.80 -6.23 20.55
CA ASP A 175 -10.60 -7.47 20.56
C ASP A 175 -9.75 -8.61 21.13
N GLN A 176 -9.94 -8.91 22.41
CA GLN A 176 -9.18 -9.94 23.12
C GLN A 176 -9.38 -11.35 22.54
N ALA A 177 -10.57 -11.66 22.06
CA ALA A 177 -10.87 -12.97 21.47
C ALA A 177 -10.16 -13.10 20.13
N PHE A 178 -10.30 -12.09 19.26
CA PHE A 178 -9.61 -12.06 17.97
C PHE A 178 -8.10 -12.12 18.13
N VAL A 179 -7.53 -11.32 19.03
CA VAL A 179 -6.08 -11.33 19.30
C VAL A 179 -5.62 -12.71 19.76
N LYS A 180 -6.36 -13.35 20.67
CA LYS A 180 -6.01 -14.68 21.18
C LYS A 180 -6.11 -15.78 20.12
N GLU A 181 -7.12 -15.73 19.25
CA GLU A 181 -7.45 -16.82 18.33
C GLU A 181 -6.81 -16.67 16.94
N HIS A 182 -6.52 -15.45 16.51
CA HIS A 182 -6.18 -15.14 15.12
C HIS A 182 -4.90 -14.31 14.94
N THR A 183 -4.14 -14.05 16.01
CA THR A 183 -2.91 -13.27 15.92
C THR A 183 -1.71 -13.97 16.54
N VAL A 184 -0.52 -13.47 16.22
CA VAL A 184 0.76 -13.87 16.81
C VAL A 184 1.57 -12.62 17.13
N GLY A 185 2.43 -12.70 18.16
CA GLY A 185 3.35 -11.62 18.52
C GLY A 185 2.72 -10.44 19.28
N PHE A 186 1.57 -10.64 19.93
CA PHE A 186 0.87 -9.60 20.68
C PHE A 186 1.73 -9.08 21.84
N GLU A 187 2.34 -9.96 22.61
CA GLU A 187 3.15 -9.62 23.78
C GLU A 187 4.37 -8.78 23.39
N GLU A 188 5.07 -9.15 22.31
CA GLU A 188 6.22 -8.41 21.79
C GLU A 188 5.80 -7.03 21.26
N LEU A 189 4.67 -6.96 20.55
CA LEU A 189 4.11 -5.70 20.09
C LEU A 189 3.74 -4.79 21.26
N ALA A 190 3.04 -5.33 22.27
CA ALA A 190 2.65 -4.61 23.47
C ALA A 190 3.87 -4.09 24.24
N GLN A 191 4.91 -4.92 24.40
CA GLN A 191 6.14 -4.51 25.05
C GLN A 191 6.86 -3.39 24.28
N TYR A 192 6.89 -3.48 22.95
CA TYR A 192 7.52 -2.46 22.12
C TYR A 192 6.73 -1.14 22.11
N ALA A 193 5.39 -1.22 22.01
CA ALA A 193 4.49 -0.08 21.97
C ALA A 193 4.55 0.78 23.24
N ARG A 194 4.88 0.21 24.42
CA ARG A 194 5.09 0.98 25.67
C ARG A 194 6.12 2.10 25.57
N LYS A 195 7.09 1.99 24.64
CA LYS A 195 8.08 3.06 24.40
C LYS A 195 7.42 4.32 23.83
N PHE A 196 6.28 4.18 23.18
CA PHE A 196 5.53 5.22 22.48
C PHE A 196 4.40 5.75 23.37
N ASN A 197 4.77 6.22 24.57
CA ASN A 197 3.82 6.88 25.46
C ASN A 197 3.29 8.20 24.83
N PRO A 198 2.08 8.67 25.19
CA PRO A 198 1.45 9.82 24.55
C PRO A 198 2.33 11.08 24.51
N ARG A 199 3.09 11.35 25.57
CA ARG A 199 4.01 12.51 25.64
C ARG A 199 5.10 12.42 24.57
N TYR A 200 5.80 11.29 24.50
CA TYR A 200 6.83 11.05 23.48
C TYR A 200 6.26 11.18 22.07
N VAL A 201 5.10 10.56 21.83
CA VAL A 201 4.45 10.59 20.51
C VAL A 201 4.02 12.00 20.14
N ALA A 202 3.54 12.79 21.10
CA ALA A 202 3.17 14.18 20.85
C ALA A 202 4.37 15.06 20.47
N GLU A 203 5.50 14.90 21.17
CA GLU A 203 6.75 15.60 20.86
C GLU A 203 7.28 15.23 19.46
N GLU A 204 7.27 13.94 19.13
CA GLU A 204 7.78 13.43 17.86
C GLU A 204 6.89 13.84 16.68
N THR A 205 5.57 13.64 16.81
CA THR A 205 4.61 13.78 15.71
C THR A 205 4.03 15.18 15.54
N GLY A 206 4.12 16.02 16.59
CA GLY A 206 3.45 17.32 16.64
C GLY A 206 1.93 17.25 16.87
N ILE A 207 1.35 16.07 17.09
CA ILE A 207 -0.07 15.90 17.42
C ILE A 207 -0.23 15.90 18.95
N SER A 208 -1.21 16.64 19.48
CA SER A 208 -1.39 16.73 20.94
C SER A 208 -1.73 15.37 21.58
N GLN A 209 -1.40 15.20 22.87
CA GLN A 209 -1.75 13.97 23.60
C GLN A 209 -3.26 13.69 23.58
N ASP A 210 -4.06 14.74 23.74
CA ASP A 210 -5.53 14.67 23.70
C ASP A 210 -6.01 14.22 22.32
N ASP A 211 -5.40 14.71 21.25
CA ASP A 211 -5.74 14.30 19.88
C ASP A 211 -5.32 12.85 19.60
N ILE A 212 -4.14 12.42 20.05
CA ILE A 212 -3.70 11.02 19.94
C ILE A 212 -4.71 10.11 20.67
N TYR A 213 -5.10 10.46 21.89
CA TYR A 213 -6.13 9.72 22.63
C TYR A 213 -7.48 9.73 21.92
N LYS A 214 -7.89 10.89 21.36
CA LYS A 214 -9.14 11.04 20.61
C LYS A 214 -9.15 10.16 19.35
N ILE A 215 -8.04 10.06 18.62
CA ILE A 215 -7.89 9.14 17.49
C ILE A 215 -8.10 7.70 17.97
N SER A 216 -7.32 7.27 18.97
CA SER A 216 -7.37 5.89 19.50
C SER A 216 -8.77 5.52 19.98
N LYS A 217 -9.42 6.40 20.74
CA LYS A 217 -10.76 6.19 21.27
C LYS A 217 -11.80 6.12 20.16
N THR A 218 -11.72 6.99 19.16
CA THR A 218 -12.68 6.97 18.03
C THR A 218 -12.58 5.68 17.23
N ILE A 219 -11.36 5.19 17.01
CA ILE A 219 -11.12 3.89 16.36
C ILE A 219 -11.71 2.77 17.21
N ALA A 220 -11.36 2.70 18.49
CA ALA A 220 -11.83 1.67 19.42
C ALA A 220 -13.36 1.62 19.55
N GLU A 221 -14.03 2.77 19.69
CA GLU A 221 -15.49 2.84 19.79
C GLU A 221 -16.21 2.45 18.49
N SER A 222 -15.51 2.53 17.36
CA SER A 222 -16.06 2.17 16.05
C SER A 222 -15.77 0.72 15.67
N ALA A 223 -14.84 0.06 16.36
CA ALA A 223 -14.48 -1.33 16.13
C ALA A 223 -15.70 -2.27 16.28
N PRO A 224 -15.83 -3.32 15.46
CA PRO A 224 -14.90 -3.73 14.40
C PRO A 224 -15.13 -3.00 13.05
N HIS A 225 -15.98 -1.98 13.00
CA HIS A 225 -16.38 -1.28 11.77
C HIS A 225 -15.47 -0.07 11.46
N ALA A 226 -14.16 -0.28 11.52
CA ALA A 226 -13.17 0.73 11.18
C ALA A 226 -12.32 0.27 9.98
N THR A 227 -12.16 1.15 9.00
CA THR A 227 -11.37 0.87 7.77
C THR A 227 -10.11 1.73 7.72
N TYR A 228 -9.03 1.20 7.14
CA TYR A 228 -7.73 1.86 7.09
C TYR A 228 -7.27 2.04 5.65
N ARG A 229 -7.38 3.27 5.13
CA ARG A 229 -6.90 3.62 3.80
C ARG A 229 -5.61 4.42 3.84
N VAL A 230 -4.51 3.72 3.61
CA VAL A 230 -3.18 4.33 3.52
C VAL A 230 -2.82 4.69 2.08
N GLY A 231 -2.37 5.93 1.88
CA GLY A 231 -1.87 6.43 0.60
C GLY A 231 -0.46 5.94 0.27
N VAL A 232 0.24 6.68 -0.58
CA VAL A 232 1.64 6.39 -0.98
C VAL A 232 2.66 7.18 -0.16
N GLY A 233 2.24 8.23 0.55
CA GLY A 233 3.16 9.06 1.34
C GLY A 233 3.94 8.25 2.39
N PRO A 234 3.26 7.50 3.28
CA PRO A 234 3.93 6.80 4.38
C PRO A 234 4.91 5.72 3.95
N GLU A 235 4.84 5.19 2.72
CA GLU A 235 5.77 4.16 2.22
C GLU A 235 7.04 4.76 1.58
N HIS A 236 7.10 6.07 1.32
CA HIS A 236 8.23 6.80 0.70
C HIS A 236 9.26 7.31 1.70
N HIS A 237 9.39 6.64 2.84
CA HIS A 237 10.35 6.94 3.89
C HIS A 237 11.22 5.71 4.17
N ASP A 238 12.41 5.90 4.76
CA ASP A 238 13.34 4.81 5.08
C ASP A 238 12.69 3.72 5.94
N ASN A 239 11.80 4.11 6.87
CA ASN A 239 11.04 3.18 7.71
C ASN A 239 9.62 2.88 7.18
N GLY A 240 9.35 3.20 5.91
CA GLY A 240 7.99 3.16 5.35
C GLY A 240 7.32 1.80 5.45
N PHE A 241 8.07 0.71 5.22
CA PHE A 241 7.55 -0.65 5.38
C PHE A 241 7.01 -0.91 6.80
N ASN A 242 7.76 -0.53 7.83
CA ASN A 242 7.34 -0.73 9.22
C ASN A 242 6.25 0.26 9.65
N ASN A 243 6.24 1.48 9.10
CA ASN A 243 5.14 2.43 9.33
C ASN A 243 3.81 1.80 8.88
N ILE A 244 3.77 1.23 7.68
CA ILE A 244 2.58 0.56 7.15
C ILE A 244 2.21 -0.66 8.00
N ARG A 245 3.19 -1.47 8.45
CA ARG A 245 2.92 -2.61 9.35
C ARG A 245 2.26 -2.15 10.65
N ALA A 246 2.80 -1.11 11.29
CA ALA A 246 2.23 -0.57 12.51
C ALA A 246 0.79 -0.08 12.30
N ILE A 247 0.49 0.59 11.18
CA ILE A 247 -0.88 1.01 10.85
C ILE A 247 -1.81 -0.20 10.68
N ALA A 248 -1.37 -1.22 9.94
CA ALA A 248 -2.16 -2.44 9.73
C ALA A 248 -2.43 -3.20 11.05
N CYS A 249 -1.50 -3.18 12.00
CA CYS A 249 -1.69 -3.78 13.32
C CYS A 249 -2.83 -3.13 14.10
N ILE A 250 -3.15 -1.84 13.89
CA ILE A 250 -4.27 -1.16 14.59
C ILE A 250 -5.59 -1.85 14.25
N GLY A 251 -5.86 -2.07 12.95
CA GLY A 251 -7.07 -2.76 12.49
C GLY A 251 -7.15 -4.19 12.98
N ALA A 252 -6.04 -4.94 12.93
CA ALA A 252 -5.98 -6.30 13.44
C ALA A 252 -6.25 -6.38 14.96
N LEU A 253 -5.66 -5.48 15.76
CA LEU A 253 -5.90 -5.43 17.21
C LEU A 253 -7.37 -5.12 17.52
N CYS A 254 -8.00 -4.23 16.77
CA CYS A 254 -9.41 -3.89 16.94
C CYS A 254 -10.37 -4.90 16.30
N GLY A 255 -9.90 -6.05 15.80
CA GLY A 255 -10.75 -7.06 15.17
C GLY A 255 -11.47 -6.56 13.91
N CYS A 256 -10.91 -5.56 13.22
CA CYS A 256 -11.50 -4.96 12.02
C CYS A 256 -11.14 -5.74 10.73
N THR A 257 -10.21 -6.69 10.81
CA THR A 257 -9.80 -7.54 9.69
C THR A 257 -10.90 -8.56 9.38
N ASP A 258 -11.31 -8.62 8.12
CA ASP A 258 -12.31 -9.54 7.59
C ASP A 258 -13.68 -9.47 8.29
N ARG A 259 -14.14 -8.23 8.54
CA ARG A 259 -15.44 -7.93 9.14
C ARG A 259 -16.20 -6.91 8.28
N SER A 260 -17.53 -7.02 8.25
CA SER A 260 -18.41 -5.99 7.67
C SER A 260 -18.13 -4.63 8.31
N GLY A 261 -18.01 -3.59 7.49
CA GLY A 261 -17.59 -2.24 7.89
C GLY A 261 -16.11 -2.10 8.24
N GLY A 262 -15.34 -3.18 8.13
CA GLY A 262 -13.91 -3.24 8.33
C GLY A 262 -13.16 -3.48 7.02
N ASP A 263 -11.94 -3.99 7.13
CA ASP A 263 -11.06 -4.27 5.98
C ASP A 263 -11.22 -5.74 5.57
N MET A 264 -11.96 -5.98 4.48
CA MET A 264 -12.31 -7.31 3.98
C MET A 264 -11.14 -7.98 3.27
N LEU A 265 -10.89 -9.25 3.55
CA LEU A 265 -9.88 -10.02 2.83
C LEU A 265 -10.52 -10.61 1.57
N GLU A 266 -9.92 -10.32 0.41
CA GLU A 266 -10.38 -10.94 -0.83
C GLU A 266 -9.83 -12.36 -0.93
N GLU A 267 -10.72 -13.35 -0.92
CA GLU A 267 -10.38 -14.70 -1.32
C GLU A 267 -10.16 -14.73 -2.84
N MET A 268 -8.94 -15.04 -3.26
CA MET A 268 -8.70 -15.30 -4.67
C MET A 268 -9.42 -16.59 -5.07
N PRO A 269 -10.02 -16.64 -6.28
CA PRO A 269 -10.58 -17.88 -6.78
C PRO A 269 -9.50 -18.97 -6.77
N ALA A 270 -9.87 -20.18 -6.35
CA ALA A 270 -8.97 -21.33 -6.37
C ALA A 270 -8.57 -21.64 -7.82
N LEU A 271 -7.41 -21.15 -8.24
CA LEU A 271 -6.80 -21.46 -9.53
C LEU A 271 -5.80 -22.60 -9.34
N ASN A 272 -5.72 -23.50 -10.33
CA ASN A 272 -4.65 -24.50 -10.35
C ASN A 272 -3.29 -23.78 -10.37
N SER A 273 -2.32 -24.26 -9.58
CA SER A 273 -0.96 -23.75 -9.60
C SER A 273 -0.38 -23.90 -11.00
N LEU A 274 0.14 -22.80 -11.54
CA LEU A 274 1.07 -22.81 -12.69
C LEU A 274 2.43 -22.26 -12.25
N LEU A 275 2.67 -22.20 -10.93
CA LEU A 275 3.93 -21.74 -10.38
C LEU A 275 4.99 -22.81 -10.63
N ALA A 276 5.91 -22.50 -11.53
CA ALA A 276 7.20 -23.14 -11.52
C ALA A 276 7.92 -22.76 -10.22
N ASP A 277 8.54 -23.72 -9.55
CA ASP A 277 9.41 -23.45 -8.40
C ASP A 277 10.54 -22.48 -8.80
N VAL A 278 11.31 -22.02 -7.81
CA VAL A 278 12.43 -21.09 -8.04
C VAL A 278 13.50 -21.67 -9.01
N GLN A 279 13.43 -22.97 -9.30
CA GLN A 279 14.28 -23.72 -10.21
C GLN A 279 13.61 -24.00 -11.59
N GLY A 280 12.36 -23.56 -11.81
CA GLY A 280 11.64 -23.76 -13.07
C GLY A 280 10.81 -25.04 -13.17
N LYS A 281 10.56 -25.79 -12.08
CA LYS A 281 9.73 -27.01 -12.10
C LYS A 281 8.28 -26.68 -11.81
N MET A 282 7.39 -26.99 -12.75
CA MET A 282 5.94 -26.87 -12.51
C MET A 282 5.44 -28.08 -11.72
N GLU A 283 4.74 -27.83 -10.61
CA GLU A 283 3.85 -28.81 -9.96
C GLU A 283 2.42 -28.62 -10.45
#